data_AF-A0A928AW78-F1
#
_entry.id   AF-A0A928AW78-F1
#
_cell.length_a   1.000
_cell.length_b   1.000
_cell.length_c   1.000
_cell.angle_alpha   90.00
_cell.angle_beta   90.00
_cell.angle_gamma   90.00
#
_symmetry.space_group_name_H-M   'P 1'
#
loop_
_entity.id
_entity.type
_entity.pdbx_description
1 polymer ?
#
loop_
_entity_poly.entity_id
_entity_poly.type
_entity_poly.pdbx_seq_one_letter_code
_entity_poly.pdbx_strand_id
1 'polypeptide(L)'
;MKRVLLCLVICLVSTNLWADYPERAAVARSKGKKMMVKEWKTTPDGKKKWVDHAEVYNAEGQLIEEAEYSDFGTRLAWRAEFEYNDKGQLITERIYNERNKLDKVRKFEYNDSGVCVRRLNYSANGTLNSYRQFEFIFE
;
A
#
# COMPACT_ATOMS: atom_id res chain seq x y z
N MET A 1 28.98 -27.58 31.14
CA MET A 1 30.21 -26.96 30.55
C MET A 1 29.83 -26.50 29.15
N LYS A 2 29.72 -25.17 28.89
CA LYS A 2 30.64 -24.36 28.05
C LYS A 2 30.90 -25.03 26.68
N ARG A 3 30.61 -24.47 25.49
CA ARG A 3 30.59 -23.07 25.01
C ARG A 3 29.73 -22.90 23.74
N VAL A 4 29.27 -21.67 23.55
CA VAL A 4 28.68 -21.05 22.35
C VAL A 4 29.64 -21.12 21.16
N LEU A 5 29.11 -21.31 19.94
CA LEU A 5 29.67 -20.65 18.75
C LEU A 5 28.54 -20.03 17.91
N LEU A 6 28.60 -18.71 17.87
CA LEU A 6 27.85 -17.78 17.05
C LEU A 6 28.20 -18.02 15.57
N CYS A 7 27.25 -18.48 14.77
CA CYS A 7 27.31 -18.29 13.32
C CYS A 7 26.29 -17.21 12.96
N LEU A 8 26.83 -16.02 12.69
CA LEU A 8 26.15 -14.91 12.02
C LEU A 8 25.45 -15.43 10.76
N VAL A 9 24.14 -15.68 10.86
CA VAL A 9 23.29 -15.67 9.69
C VAL A 9 23.06 -14.21 9.38
N ILE A 10 23.87 -13.68 8.46
CA ILE A 10 23.54 -12.46 7.73
C ILE A 10 22.30 -12.82 6.91
N CYS A 11 21.13 -12.71 7.53
CA CYS A 11 19.88 -12.63 6.80
C CYS A 11 19.98 -11.36 5.98
N LEU A 12 20.32 -11.51 4.70
CA LEU A 12 19.88 -10.59 3.67
C LEU A 12 18.36 -10.49 3.84
N VAL A 13 17.92 -9.45 4.54
CA VAL A 13 16.51 -9.09 4.64
C VAL A 13 16.14 -8.65 3.24
N SER A 14 15.73 -9.59 2.39
CA SER A 14 14.82 -9.27 1.30
C SER A 14 13.56 -8.79 2.00
N THR A 15 13.44 -7.47 2.16
CA THR A 15 12.26 -6.84 2.75
C THR A 15 11.07 -7.29 1.92
N ASN A 16 10.27 -8.18 2.50
CA ASN A 16 8.90 -8.36 2.05
C ASN A 16 8.28 -6.96 2.11
N LEU A 17 7.80 -6.43 0.99
CA LEU A 17 7.23 -5.08 0.84
C LEU A 17 6.14 -4.71 1.88
N TRP A 18 5.68 -5.68 2.67
CA TRP A 18 4.64 -5.54 3.69
C TRP A 18 5.20 -5.05 5.05
N ALA A 19 6.51 -5.16 5.29
CA ALA A 19 7.13 -4.78 6.56
C ALA A 19 7.47 -3.28 6.67
N ASP A 20 7.65 -2.58 5.54
CA ASP A 20 8.04 -1.16 5.50
C ASP A 20 6.85 -0.20 5.69
N TYR A 21 5.64 -0.65 5.34
CA TYR A 21 4.38 0.10 5.44
C TYR A 21 4.10 0.70 6.83
N PRO A 22 4.20 -0.06 7.95
CA PRO A 22 3.93 0.50 9.27
C PRO A 22 4.92 1.58 9.70
N GLU A 23 6.17 1.55 9.23
CA GLU A 23 7.18 2.55 9.59
C GLU A 23 6.90 3.90 8.94
N ARG A 24 6.63 3.93 7.62
CA ARG A 24 6.34 5.16 6.88
C ARG A 24 5.08 5.85 7.39
N ALA A 25 4.04 5.06 7.67
CA ALA A 25 2.82 5.54 8.32
C ALA A 25 3.09 6.16 9.70
N ALA A 26 3.99 5.58 10.50
CA ALA A 26 4.38 6.13 11.80
C ALA A 26 5.14 7.47 11.66
N VAL A 27 6.00 7.61 10.64
CA VAL A 27 6.70 8.88 10.38
C VAL A 27 5.71 10.00 10.06
N ALA A 28 4.77 9.78 9.13
CA ALA A 28 3.73 10.76 8.81
C ALA A 28 2.93 11.19 10.04
N ARG A 29 2.47 10.22 10.86
CA ARG A 29 1.79 10.48 12.15
C ARG A 29 2.62 11.32 13.10
N SER A 30 3.90 10.96 13.27
CA SER A 30 4.79 11.66 14.20
C SER A 30 4.99 13.13 13.82
N LYS A 31 4.92 13.45 12.52
CA LYS A 31 5.05 14.80 12.01
C LYS A 31 3.72 15.55 11.96
N GLY A 32 2.59 14.85 12.02
CA GLY A 32 1.25 15.42 11.92
C GLY A 32 1.04 16.17 10.61
N LYS A 33 1.67 15.72 9.52
CA LYS A 33 1.68 16.39 8.22
C LYS A 33 1.57 15.39 7.09
N LYS A 34 0.95 15.84 5.99
CA LYS A 34 0.98 15.11 4.72
C LYS A 34 2.43 14.83 4.32
N MET A 35 2.73 13.57 3.98
CA MET A 35 4.07 13.11 3.62
C MET A 35 4.04 12.40 2.28
N MET A 36 5.07 12.61 1.45
CA MET A 36 5.29 11.83 0.23
C MET A 36 6.58 11.04 0.36
N VAL A 37 6.53 9.75 0.07
CA VAL A 37 7.69 8.87 -0.01
C VAL A 37 7.91 8.52 -1.47
N LYS A 38 9.16 8.58 -1.93
CA LYS A 38 9.55 8.16 -3.28
C LYS A 38 10.60 7.08 -3.16
N GLU A 39 10.29 5.92 -3.71
CA GLU A 39 11.25 4.84 -3.91
C GLU A 39 11.93 5.03 -5.25
N TRP A 40 13.26 4.95 -5.23
CA TRP A 40 14.06 5.18 -6.40
C TRP A 40 14.81 3.92 -6.79
N LYS A 41 14.67 3.50 -8.04
CA LYS A 41 15.51 2.47 -8.63
C LYS A 41 16.74 3.12 -9.24
N THR A 42 17.90 2.55 -8.94
CA THR A 42 19.20 3.04 -9.42
C THR A 42 19.90 1.91 -10.15
N THR A 43 20.54 2.20 -11.28
CA THR A 43 21.36 1.20 -11.98
C THR A 43 22.53 0.74 -11.10
N PRO A 44 23.05 -0.49 -11.29
CA PRO A 44 24.16 -1.00 -10.49
C PRO A 44 25.42 -0.12 -10.55
N ASP A 45 25.63 0.59 -11.66
CA ASP A 45 26.72 1.54 -11.84
C ASP A 45 26.46 2.94 -11.21
N GLY A 46 25.28 3.15 -10.63
CA GLY A 46 24.89 4.40 -9.99
C GLY A 46 24.52 5.54 -10.95
N LYS A 47 24.63 5.35 -12.27
CA LYS A 47 24.55 6.45 -13.24
C LYS A 47 23.14 6.89 -13.58
N LYS A 48 22.16 5.98 -13.51
CA LYS A 48 20.76 6.28 -13.78
C LYS A 48 19.93 6.00 -12.55
N LYS A 49 19.02 6.91 -12.26
CA LYS A 49 18.11 6.83 -11.13
C LYS A 49 16.75 7.36 -11.54
N TRP A 50 15.69 6.64 -11.20
CA TRP A 50 14.31 7.03 -11.48
C TRP A 50 13.39 6.62 -10.35
N VAL A 51 12.24 7.28 -10.25
CA VAL A 51 11.19 6.90 -9.29
C VAL A 51 10.54 5.62 -9.82
N ASP A 52 10.52 4.58 -9.00
CA ASP A 52 9.87 3.30 -9.30
C ASP A 52 8.46 3.28 -8.69
N HIS A 53 8.35 3.85 -7.48
CA HIS A 53 7.13 3.84 -6.69
C HIS A 53 7.04 5.10 -5.82
N ALA A 54 5.82 5.57 -5.57
CA ALA A 54 5.55 6.70 -4.71
C ALA A 54 4.30 6.47 -3.87
N GLU A 55 4.37 6.89 -2.60
CA GLU A 55 3.28 6.82 -1.64
C GLU A 55 3.02 8.22 -1.08
N VAL A 56 1.77 8.49 -0.75
CA VAL A 56 1.36 9.73 -0.09
C VAL A 56 0.53 9.37 1.13
N TYR A 57 0.94 9.89 2.29
CA TYR A 57 0.26 9.71 3.56
C TYR A 57 -0.37 11.03 4.03
N ASN A 58 -1.53 10.97 4.69
CA ASN A 58 -2.12 12.12 5.38
C ASN A 58 -1.45 12.39 6.75
N ALA A 59 -1.94 13.38 7.50
CA ALA A 59 -1.37 13.76 8.80
C ALA A 59 -1.57 12.68 9.88
N GLU A 60 -2.60 11.86 9.72
CA GLU A 60 -2.94 10.69 10.52
C GLU A 60 -2.12 9.45 10.10
N GLY A 61 -1.23 9.61 9.12
CA GLY A 61 -0.36 8.56 8.55
C GLY A 61 -1.09 7.42 7.86
N GLN A 62 -2.29 7.68 7.37
CA GLN A 62 -3.01 6.79 6.47
C GLN A 62 -2.50 7.01 5.04
N LEU A 63 -2.23 5.92 4.31
CA LEU A 63 -1.86 5.99 2.90
C LEU A 63 -3.07 6.48 2.11
N ILE A 64 -3.00 7.63 1.44
CA ILE A 64 -4.10 8.22 0.67
C ILE A 64 -3.88 8.11 -0.84
N GLU A 65 -2.65 7.87 -1.30
CA GLU A 65 -2.34 7.64 -2.70
C GLU A 65 -1.09 6.76 -2.84
N GLU A 66 -1.07 5.88 -3.84
CA GLU A 66 0.06 5.04 -4.22
C GLU A 66 0.19 5.01 -5.75
N ALA A 67 1.41 5.03 -6.28
CA ALA A 67 1.66 4.96 -7.71
C ALA A 67 2.93 4.16 -8.01
N GLU A 68 2.87 3.33 -9.04
CA GLU A 68 4.06 2.71 -9.66
C GLU A 68 4.33 3.33 -11.03
N TYR A 69 5.60 3.40 -11.38
CA TYR A 69 6.07 3.96 -12.64
C TYR A 69 6.85 2.93 -13.45
N SER A 70 6.68 2.98 -14.76
CA SER A 70 7.40 2.20 -15.75
C SER A 70 8.26 3.10 -16.64
N ASP A 71 8.98 2.50 -17.59
CA ASP A 71 9.80 3.22 -18.57
C ASP A 71 10.78 4.20 -17.91
N PHE A 72 11.57 3.68 -16.96
CA PHE A 72 12.54 4.46 -16.18
C PHE A 72 11.90 5.67 -15.47
N GLY A 73 10.72 5.47 -14.88
CA GLY A 73 10.00 6.49 -14.12
C GLY A 73 9.27 7.53 -14.98
N THR A 74 9.25 7.37 -16.31
CA THR A 74 8.64 8.35 -17.22
C THR A 74 7.17 8.08 -17.52
N ARG A 75 6.68 6.87 -17.24
CA ARG A 75 5.29 6.48 -17.47
C ARG A 75 4.63 5.98 -16.20
N LEU A 76 3.37 6.32 -16.00
CA LEU A 76 2.56 5.71 -14.95
C LEU A 76 2.28 4.25 -15.34
N ALA A 77 2.48 3.30 -14.42
CA ALA A 77 2.03 1.92 -14.59
C ALA A 77 0.60 1.77 -14.05
N TRP A 78 0.38 2.23 -12.83
CA TRP A 78 -0.93 2.34 -12.19
C TRP A 78 -0.86 3.31 -11.02
N ARG A 79 -2.04 3.75 -10.55
CA ARG A 79 -2.21 4.58 -9.36
C ARG A 79 -3.40 4.10 -8.55
N ALA A 80 -3.36 4.24 -7.24
CA ALA A 80 -4.50 4.02 -6.37
C ALA A 80 -4.72 5.22 -5.44
N GLU A 81 -5.98 5.50 -5.13
CA GLU A 81 -6.39 6.45 -4.08
C GLU A 81 -7.18 5.69 -3.01
N PHE A 82 -7.00 6.09 -1.75
CA PHE A 82 -7.56 5.39 -0.60
C PHE A 82 -8.32 6.37 0.30
N GLU A 83 -9.53 5.96 0.70
CA GLU A 83 -10.40 6.72 1.61
C GLU A 83 -10.71 5.90 2.84
N TYR A 84 -10.70 6.55 4.00
CA TYR A 84 -10.91 5.94 5.30
C TYR A 84 -12.12 6.58 5.99
N ASN A 85 -12.77 5.83 6.87
CA ASN A 85 -13.77 6.37 7.78
C ASN A 85 -13.12 6.98 9.04
N ASP A 86 -13.94 7.56 9.92
CA ASP A 86 -13.50 8.22 11.16
C ASP A 86 -12.81 7.26 12.16
N LYS A 87 -13.03 5.95 12.02
CA LYS A 87 -12.35 4.90 12.80
C LYS A 87 -11.00 4.50 12.20
N GLY A 88 -10.61 5.13 11.09
CA GLY A 88 -9.40 4.85 10.34
C GLY A 88 -9.43 3.55 9.54
N GLN A 89 -10.60 3.01 9.23
CA GLN A 89 -10.78 1.82 8.41
C GLN A 89 -10.93 2.22 6.94
N LEU A 90 -10.24 1.52 6.03
CA LEU A 90 -10.31 1.76 4.59
C LEU A 90 -11.73 1.45 4.08
N ILE A 91 -12.42 2.42 3.50
CA ILE A 91 -13.79 2.23 2.99
C ILE A 91 -13.85 2.22 1.46
N THR A 92 -12.91 2.88 0.78
CA THR A 92 -12.86 2.90 -0.68
C THR A 92 -11.42 2.93 -1.19
N GLU A 93 -11.16 2.13 -2.22
CA GLU A 93 -9.93 2.13 -3.00
C GLU A 93 -10.29 2.37 -4.48
N ARG A 94 -9.75 3.41 -5.09
CA ARG A 94 -9.93 3.73 -6.52
C ARG A 94 -8.64 3.43 -7.25
N ILE A 95 -8.68 2.55 -8.25
CA ILE A 95 -7.50 2.13 -9.02
C ILE A 95 -7.60 2.73 -10.42
N TYR A 96 -6.50 3.34 -10.85
CA TYR A 96 -6.33 4.02 -12.12
C TYR A 96 -5.26 3.28 -12.95
N ASN A 97 -5.49 3.18 -14.25
CA ASN A 97 -4.55 2.55 -15.18
C ASN A 97 -3.39 3.48 -15.57
N GLU A 98 -2.49 2.99 -16.43
CA GLU A 98 -1.33 3.71 -16.99
C GLU A 98 -1.67 5.06 -17.66
N ARG A 99 -2.92 5.25 -18.09
CA ARG A 99 -3.41 6.51 -18.69
C ARG A 99 -4.05 7.43 -17.66
N ASN A 100 -3.89 7.11 -16.37
CA ASN A 100 -4.51 7.76 -15.24
C ASN A 100 -6.05 7.80 -15.34
N LYS A 101 -6.66 6.79 -15.97
CA LYS A 101 -8.12 6.65 -16.02
C LYS A 101 -8.58 5.65 -14.97
N LEU A 102 -9.68 5.97 -14.29
CA LEU A 102 -10.31 5.06 -13.34
C LEU A 102 -10.61 3.73 -14.04
N ASP A 103 -10.14 2.64 -13.46
CA ASP A 103 -10.30 1.28 -13.95
C ASP A 103 -11.25 0.48 -13.04
N LYS A 104 -11.04 0.59 -11.72
CA LYS A 104 -11.73 -0.23 -10.72
C LYS A 104 -11.97 0.55 -9.44
N VAL A 105 -13.09 0.29 -8.79
CA VAL A 105 -13.36 0.77 -7.43
C VAL A 105 -13.59 -0.44 -6.53
N ARG A 106 -12.90 -0.50 -5.40
CA ARG A 106 -13.19 -1.48 -4.33
C ARG A 106 -13.80 -0.75 -3.14
N LYS A 107 -14.84 -1.33 -2.55
CA LYS A 107 -15.45 -0.86 -1.30
C LYS A 107 -15.38 -1.95 -0.25
N PHE A 108 -15.23 -1.54 1.01
CA PHE A 108 -15.07 -2.44 2.13
C PHE A 108 -16.17 -2.17 3.15
N GLU A 109 -16.81 -3.24 3.63
CA GLU A 109 -17.86 -3.18 4.64
C GLU A 109 -17.39 -3.91 5.90
N TYR A 110 -17.70 -3.31 7.03
CA TYR A 110 -17.28 -3.77 8.36
C TYR A 110 -18.51 -4.08 9.20
N ASN A 111 -18.40 -5.08 10.08
CA ASN A 111 -19.41 -5.32 11.11
C ASN A 111 -19.25 -4.35 12.30
N ASP A 112 -20.15 -4.45 13.28
CA ASP A 112 -20.16 -3.56 14.45
C ASP A 112 -18.88 -3.66 15.29
N SER A 113 -18.23 -4.84 15.30
CA SER A 113 -16.94 -5.07 15.95
C SER A 113 -15.74 -4.50 15.18
N GLY A 114 -15.97 -3.89 14.01
CA GLY A 114 -14.93 -3.29 13.18
C GLY A 114 -14.14 -4.30 12.33
N VAL A 115 -14.65 -5.52 12.14
CA VAL A 115 -14.04 -6.55 11.29
C VAL A 115 -14.56 -6.41 9.87
N CYS A 116 -13.67 -6.44 8.88
CA CYS A 116 -14.04 -6.41 7.46
C CYS A 116 -14.75 -7.72 7.09
N VAL A 117 -16.02 -7.62 6.69
CA VAL A 117 -16.86 -8.79 6.35
C VAL A 117 -17.19 -8.86 4.87
N ARG A 118 -17.02 -7.76 4.12
CA ARG A 118 -17.27 -7.76 2.68
C ARG A 118 -16.30 -6.85 1.92
N ARG A 119 -15.89 -7.31 0.74
CA ARG A 119 -15.21 -6.49 -0.28
C ARG A 119 -15.97 -6.53 -1.59
N LEU A 120 -16.45 -5.37 -2.04
CA LEU A 120 -17.19 -5.18 -3.28
C LEU A 120 -16.25 -4.64 -4.37
N ASN A 121 -16.32 -5.17 -5.60
CA ASN A 121 -15.50 -4.74 -6.73
C ASN A 121 -16.39 -4.22 -7.85
N TYR A 122 -16.25 -2.94 -8.15
CA TYR A 122 -16.98 -2.24 -9.20
C TYR A 122 -16.07 -1.92 -10.39
N SER A 123 -16.64 -1.87 -11.58
CA SER A 123 -16.02 -1.22 -12.74
C SER A 123 -16.05 0.30 -12.58
N ALA A 124 -15.27 0.99 -13.41
CA ALA A 124 -15.20 2.46 -13.45
C ALA A 124 -16.54 3.18 -13.67
N ASN A 125 -17.52 2.53 -14.32
CA ASN A 125 -18.87 3.08 -14.53
C ASN A 125 -19.84 2.83 -13.36
N GLY A 126 -19.38 2.21 -12.27
CA GLY A 126 -20.19 1.94 -11.08
C GLY A 126 -20.95 0.61 -11.09
N THR A 127 -20.79 -0.23 -12.11
CA THR A 127 -21.40 -1.58 -12.10
C THR A 127 -20.66 -2.50 -11.12
N LEU A 128 -21.40 -3.20 -10.25
CA LEU A 128 -20.83 -4.22 -9.37
C LEU A 128 -20.47 -5.47 -10.18
N ASN A 129 -19.18 -5.78 -10.28
CA ASN A 129 -18.69 -6.95 -11.03
C ASN A 129 -18.64 -8.21 -10.17
N SER A 130 -18.24 -8.07 -8.91
CA SER A 130 -18.14 -9.19 -7.97
C SER A 130 -18.03 -8.69 -6.53
N TYR A 131 -18.32 -9.56 -5.56
CA TYR A 131 -18.04 -9.32 -4.16
C TYR A 131 -17.39 -10.55 -3.51
N ARG A 132 -16.73 -10.35 -2.39
CA ARG A 132 -16.25 -11.41 -1.50
C ARG A 132 -16.81 -11.17 -0.11
N GLN A 133 -17.31 -12.23 0.51
CA GLN A 133 -17.76 -12.27 1.90
C GLN A 133 -16.71 -13.04 2.69
N PHE A 134 -16.36 -12.56 3.88
CA PHE A 134 -15.44 -13.23 4.78
C PHE A 134 -16.20 -13.80 5.97
N GLU A 135 -15.90 -15.05 6.32
CA GLU A 135 -16.40 -15.75 7.50
C GLU A 135 -15.19 -16.18 8.33
N PHE A 136 -15.27 -15.96 9.64
CA PHE A 136 -14.19 -16.25 10.58
C PHE A 136 -14.65 -17.38 11.49
N ILE A 137 -14.05 -18.55 11.32
CA ILE A 137 -14.37 -19.79 12.03
C ILE A 137 -13.21 -20.08 12.98
N PHE A 138 -13.52 -20.39 14.23
CA PHE A 138 -12.55 -20.78 15.26
C PHE A 138 -12.78 -22.26 15.60
N GLU A 139 -11.68 -22.99 15.80
CA GLU A 139 -11.68 -24.37 16.32
C GLU A 139 -11.60 -24.40 17.84
#